data_AF-A0A831KEJ9-F1
#
_entry.id   AF-A0A831KEJ9-F1
#
_cell.length_a   1.000
_cell.length_b   1.000
_cell.length_c   1.000
_cell.angle_alpha   90.00
_cell.angle_beta   90.00
_cell.angle_gamma   90.00
#
_symmetry.space_group_name_H-M   'P 1'
#
loop_
_entity.id
_entity.type
_entity.pdbx_description
1 polymer ?
#
loop_
_entity_poly.entity_id
_entity_poly.type
_entity_poly.pdbx_seq_one_letter_code
_entity_poly.pdbx_strand_id
1 'polypeptide(L)'
;MIREADACKAPGELGALLRREGLYSSNLATWRRQRDQAARAGLAARRRGPKAKVVDPRVKQLERENAKLTRRNRRLEILIDIQKKAS
;
A
#
# COMPACT_ATOMS: atom_id res chain seq x y z
N MET A 1 8.25 -28.72 7.36
CA MET A 1 7.45 -29.31 6.28
C MET A 1 8.08 -29.30 4.87
N ILE A 2 8.14 -28.21 4.07
CA ILE A 2 8.69 -28.28 2.68
C ILE A 2 10.16 -28.70 2.66
N ARG A 3 10.97 -28.20 3.61
CA ARG A 3 12.38 -28.58 3.75
C ARG A 3 12.57 -30.05 4.12
N GLU A 4 11.68 -30.60 4.94
CA GLU A 4 11.69 -32.03 5.29
C GLU A 4 11.26 -32.88 4.09
N ALA A 5 10.23 -32.44 3.35
CA ALA A 5 9.82 -33.08 2.11
C ALA A 5 10.90 -33.03 1.01
N ASP A 6 11.70 -31.97 0.96
CA ASP A 6 12.87 -31.83 0.07
C ASP A 6 14.08 -32.64 0.58
N ALA A 7 14.12 -33.00 1.88
CA ALA A 7 15.17 -33.81 2.50
C ALA A 7 14.91 -35.32 2.41
N CYS A 8 13.65 -35.74 2.18
CA CYS A 8 13.31 -37.13 1.93
C CYS A 8 13.97 -37.63 0.63
N LYS A 9 14.85 -38.63 0.74
CA LYS A 9 15.62 -39.20 -0.39
C LYS A 9 15.29 -40.65 -0.65
N ALA A 10 14.74 -41.36 0.34
CA ALA A 10 14.38 -42.76 0.19
C ALA A 10 13.00 -42.91 -0.48
N PRO A 11 12.79 -43.97 -1.30
CA PRO A 11 11.50 -44.25 -1.88
C PRO A 11 10.45 -44.49 -0.78
N GLY A 12 9.32 -43.79 -0.84
CA GLY A 12 8.22 -43.93 0.12
C GLY A 12 8.31 -43.06 1.38
N GLU A 13 9.48 -42.48 1.68
CA GLU A 13 9.70 -41.59 2.84
C GLU A 13 8.84 -40.33 2.74
N LEU A 14 8.80 -39.71 1.57
CA LEU A 14 7.93 -38.57 1.29
C LEU A 14 6.44 -38.91 1.48
N GLY A 15 6.03 -40.11 1.06
CA GLY A 15 4.65 -40.57 1.25
C GLY A 15 4.30 -40.83 2.70
N ALA A 16 5.24 -41.38 3.49
CA ALA A 16 5.07 -41.57 4.93
C ALA A 16 4.96 -40.23 5.67
N LEU A 17 5.82 -39.27 5.31
CA LEU A 17 5.76 -37.90 5.81
C LEU A 17 4.40 -37.26 5.50
N LEU A 18 3.94 -37.33 4.24
CA LEU A 18 2.65 -36.76 3.84
C LEU A 18 1.47 -37.38 4.61
N ARG A 19 1.46 -38.70 4.82
CA ARG A 19 0.41 -39.38 5.60
C ARG A 19 0.44 -38.99 7.08
N ARG A 20 1.63 -38.88 7.68
CA ARG A 20 1.78 -38.46 9.09
C ARG A 20 1.24 -37.05 9.32
N GLU A 21 1.47 -36.17 8.36
CA GLU A 21 1.09 -34.76 8.44
C GLU A 21 -0.32 -34.50 7.88
N GLY A 22 -1.01 -35.52 7.34
CA GLY A 22 -2.34 -35.39 6.74
C GLY A 22 -2.38 -34.55 5.46
N LEU A 23 -1.27 -34.50 4.71
CA LEU A 23 -1.08 -33.61 3.56
C LEU A 23 -1.10 -34.37 2.24
N TYR A 24 -1.60 -33.70 1.20
CA TYR A 24 -1.58 -34.21 -0.17
C TYR A 24 -0.39 -33.66 -0.95
N SER A 25 0.02 -34.39 -2.00
CA SER A 25 1.08 -33.96 -2.92
C SER A 25 0.76 -32.62 -3.61
N SER A 26 -0.52 -32.31 -3.82
CA SER A 26 -1.01 -31.03 -4.34
C SER A 26 -0.69 -29.84 -3.41
N ASN A 27 -0.72 -30.04 -2.10
CA ASN A 27 -0.32 -29.03 -1.12
C ASN A 27 1.16 -28.71 -1.27
N LEU A 28 2.01 -29.74 -1.39
CA LEU A 28 3.45 -29.56 -1.57
C LEU A 28 3.77 -28.81 -2.88
N ALA A 29 3.08 -29.14 -3.97
CA ALA A 29 3.23 -28.44 -5.24
C ALA A 29 2.84 -26.95 -5.14
N THR A 30 1.72 -26.66 -4.46
CA THR A 30 1.26 -25.29 -4.21
C THR A 30 2.27 -24.51 -3.39
N TRP A 31 2.78 -25.09 -2.30
CA TRP A 31 3.73 -24.41 -1.43
C TRP A 31 5.10 -24.21 -2.06
N ARG A 32 5.57 -25.13 -2.91
CA ARG A 32 6.78 -24.93 -3.72
C ARG A 32 6.63 -23.74 -4.66
N ARG A 33 5.51 -23.63 -5.36
CA ARG A 33 5.20 -22.45 -6.20
C ARG A 33 5.16 -21.15 -5.41
N GLN A 34 4.52 -21.16 -4.24
CA GLN A 34 4.48 -19.98 -3.36
C GLN A 34 5.88 -19.57 -2.88
N ARG A 35 6.74 -20.52 -2.51
CA ARG A 35 8.15 -20.26 -2.15
C ARG A 35 8.89 -19.59 -3.30
N ASP A 36 8.76 -20.11 -4.51
CA ASP A 36 9.46 -19.59 -5.68
C ASP A 36 8.94 -18.20 -6.08
N GLN A 37 7.63 -17.97 -5.97
CA GLN A 37 7.02 -16.65 -6.14
C GLN A 37 7.50 -15.65 -5.09
N ALA A 38 7.59 -16.06 -3.81
CA ALA A 38 8.11 -15.22 -2.74
C ALA A 38 9.59 -14.89 -2.93
N ALA A 39 10.41 -15.85 -3.38
CA ALA A 39 11.80 -15.62 -3.73
C ALA A 39 11.93 -14.60 -4.87
N ARG A 40 11.13 -14.73 -5.93
CA ARG A 40 11.07 -13.76 -7.04
C ARG A 40 10.59 -12.38 -6.58
N ALA A 41 9.57 -12.30 -5.73
CA ALA A 41 9.06 -11.05 -5.18
C ALA A 41 10.05 -10.37 -4.22
N GLY A 42 10.85 -11.15 -3.49
CA GLY A 42 11.94 -10.65 -2.65
C GLY A 42 13.13 -10.11 -3.47
N LEU A 43 13.38 -10.67 -4.64
CA LEU A 43 14.40 -10.20 -5.59
C LEU A 43 13.91 -9.03 -6.46
N ALA A 44 12.60 -8.89 -6.65
CA ALA A 44 12.03 -7.73 -7.33
C ALA A 44 12.39 -6.45 -6.56
N ALA A 45 12.97 -5.47 -7.24
CA ALA A 45 13.39 -4.21 -6.65
C ALA A 45 12.20 -3.49 -6.00
N ARG A 46 11.99 -3.73 -4.70
CA ARG A 46 11.00 -2.97 -3.92
C ARG A 46 11.53 -1.55 -3.78
N ARG A 47 10.79 -0.60 -4.34
CA ARG A 47 11.06 0.83 -4.19
C ARG A 47 11.13 1.16 -2.70
N ARG A 48 12.35 1.47 -2.22
CA ARG A 48 12.61 1.86 -0.83
C ARG A 48 11.97 3.22 -0.56
N GLY A 49 11.45 3.40 0.65
CA GLY A 49 10.90 4.67 1.13
C GLY A 49 9.44 4.96 0.74
N PRO A 50 8.86 6.04 1.30
CA PRO A 50 7.47 6.42 1.05
C PRO A 50 7.20 6.66 -0.44
N LYS A 51 5.98 6.30 -0.88
CA LYS A 51 5.51 6.69 -2.22
C LYS A 51 5.52 8.22 -2.31
N ALA A 52 6.08 8.75 -3.39
CA ALA A 52 6.10 10.19 -3.63
C ALA A 52 4.65 10.68 -3.73
N LYS A 53 4.28 11.68 -2.92
CA LYS A 53 2.99 12.36 -3.07
C LYS A 53 3.03 13.18 -4.36
N VAL A 54 2.14 12.85 -5.28
CA VAL A 54 1.89 13.70 -6.45
C VAL A 54 1.10 14.90 -5.93
N VAL A 55 1.75 16.06 -5.87
CA VAL A 55 1.07 17.33 -5.54
C VAL A 55 0.53 17.88 -6.86
N ASP A 56 -0.79 18.08 -6.94
CA ASP A 56 -1.42 18.68 -8.11
C ASP A 56 -0.89 20.13 -8.28
N PRO A 57 -0.35 20.50 -9.45
CA PRO A 57 0.16 21.86 -9.68
C PRO A 57 -0.89 22.96 -9.44
N ARG A 58 -2.19 22.62 -9.49
CA ARG A 58 -3.30 23.55 -9.23
C ARG A 58 -3.41 23.96 -7.76
N VAL A 59 -2.86 23.18 -6.83
CA VAL A 59 -2.93 23.48 -5.38
C VAL A 59 -2.39 24.88 -5.08
N LYS A 60 -1.21 25.22 -5.63
CA LYS A 60 -0.59 26.53 -5.41
C LYS A 60 -1.39 27.68 -6.03
N GLN A 61 -2.07 27.44 -7.15
CA GLN A 61 -2.94 28.42 -7.77
C GLN A 61 -4.18 28.65 -6.90
N LEU A 62 -4.84 27.57 -6.48
CA LEU A 62 -6.02 27.61 -5.62
C LEU A 62 -5.73 28.27 -4.27
N GLU A 63 -4.56 28.02 -3.68
CA GLU A 63 -4.12 28.68 -2.44
C GLU A 63 -4.00 30.20 -2.60
N ARG A 64 -3.43 30.68 -3.71
CA ARG A 64 -3.30 32.11 -4.01
C ARG A 64 -4.66 32.76 -4.23
N GLU A 65 -5.55 32.10 -4.99
CA GLU A 65 -6.89 32.58 -5.26
C GLU A 65 -7.72 32.65 -3.98
N ASN A 66 -7.69 31.60 -3.15
CA ASN A 66 -8.33 31.61 -1.83
C ASN A 66 -7.83 32.77 -0.97
N ALA A 67 -6.51 32.96 -0.85
CA ALA A 67 -5.95 34.05 -0.06
C ALA A 67 -6.44 35.44 -0.55
N LYS A 68 -6.58 35.63 -1.87
CA LYS A 68 -7.10 36.87 -2.45
C LYS A 68 -8.59 37.06 -2.13
N LEU A 69 -9.40 36.02 -2.31
CA LEU A 69 -10.83 36.05 -2.04
C LEU A 69 -11.12 36.29 -0.55
N THR A 70 -10.41 35.62 0.36
CA THR A 70 -10.54 35.82 1.80
C THR A 70 -10.24 37.27 2.20
N ARG A 71 -9.19 37.89 1.63
CA ARG A 71 -8.88 39.31 1.87
C ARG A 71 -10.00 40.23 1.38
N ARG A 72 -10.61 39.92 0.24
CA ARG A 72 -11.72 40.73 -0.31
C ARG A 72 -12.98 40.59 0.56
N ASN A 73 -13.33 39.37 0.95
CA ASN A 73 -14.46 39.12 1.85
C ASN A 73 -14.30 39.87 3.16
N ARG A 74 -13.12 39.81 3.79
CA ARG A 74 -12.87 40.56 5.03
C ARG A 74 -13.09 42.06 4.90
N ARG A 75 -12.71 42.66 3.76
CA ARG A 75 -12.95 44.10 3.50
C ARG A 75 -14.44 44.39 3.34
N LEU A 76 -15.17 43.53 2.63
CA LEU A 76 -16.61 43.67 2.44
C LEU A 76 -17.37 43.50 3.77
N GLU A 77 -16.97 42.53 4.59
CA GLU A 77 -17.52 42.32 5.93
C GLU A 77 -17.38 43.57 6.81
N ILE A 78 -16.22 44.24 6.77
CA ILE A 78 -16.00 45.50 7.50
C ILE A 78 -16.92 46.61 6.97
N LEU A 79 -17.06 46.74 5.65
CA LEU A 79 -17.94 47.75 5.05
C LEU A 79 -19.40 47.54 5.46
N ILE A 80 -19.86 46.28 5.45
CA ILE A 80 -21.21 45.91 5.88
C ILE A 80 -21.41 46.24 7.37
N ASP A 81 -20.42 45.95 8.22
CA ASP A 81 -20.49 46.26 9.65
C ASP A 81 -20.59 47.78 9.92
N ILE A 82 -19.82 48.59 9.17
CA ILE A 82 -19.90 50.05 9.25
C ILE A 82 -21.29 50.55 8.82
N GLN A 83 -21.82 50.05 7.70
CA GLN A 83 -23.14 50.44 7.21
C GLN A 83 -24.24 50.12 8.24
N LYS A 84 -24.20 48.92 8.85
CA LYS A 84 -25.17 48.50 9.86
C LYS A 84 -25.15 49.37 11.12
N LYS A 85 -24.00 49.94 11.48
CA LYS A 85 -23.85 50.82 12.66
C LYS A 85 -24.30 52.26 12.40
N ALA A 86 -24.38 52.66 11.14
CA ALA A 86 -24.76 54.01 10.72
C ALA A 86 -26.25 54.14 10.35
N SER A 87 -26.99 53.02 10.31
CA SER A 87 -28.46 52.99 10.20
C SER A 87 -29.07 52.81 11.58
#